data_AF-A0A810Q3I9-F1
#
_entry.id   AF-A0A810Q3I9-F1
#
_cell.length_a   1.000
_cell.length_b   1.000
_cell.length_c   1.000
_cell.angle_alpha   90.00
_cell.angle_beta   90.00
_cell.angle_gamma   90.00
#
_symmetry.space_group_name_H-M   'P 1'
#
loop_
_entity.id
_entity.type
_entity.pdbx_description
1 polymer ?
#
loop_
_entity_poly.entity_id
_entity_poly.type
_entity_poly.pdbx_seq_one_letter_code
_entity_poly.pdbx_strand_id
1 'polypeptide(L)'
;MKCSWFSREGLTAALPPNVEAGRMAGIIRGTLLGAVFGGGILFACRYGSAYQSLMEWDPVRNRSVVRAGARMLPFWQTMEPALVLMALFALGALLSATVLYASYYQGGRSIYLMRRLPDGGRTLRRQVWTVPLRWMAACIAAAAALSVLCWAAWRLITPAQTLGHGLFGI
;
A
#
# COMPACT_ATOMS: atom_id res chain seq x y z
N MET A 1 23.39 7.64 -2.84
CA MET A 1 22.84 7.84 -1.48
C MET A 1 21.82 6.74 -1.21
N LYS A 2 22.15 5.70 -0.43
CA LYS A 2 21.18 4.66 -0.06
C LYS A 2 20.28 5.23 1.04
N CYS A 3 19.06 5.65 0.70
CA CYS A 3 18.05 6.08 1.68
C CYS A 3 17.62 4.88 2.54
N SER A 4 18.42 4.55 3.55
CA SER A 4 18.23 3.39 4.43
C SER A 4 17.40 3.73 5.67
N TRP A 5 16.42 4.64 5.54
CA TRP A 5 15.60 5.08 6.69
C TRP A 5 14.81 3.91 7.32
N PHE A 6 14.37 2.96 6.49
CA PHE A 6 13.77 1.69 6.93
C PHE A 6 14.79 0.55 7.10
N SER A 7 16.08 0.88 7.19
CA SER A 7 17.12 -0.04 7.65
C SER A 7 17.19 -0.04 9.16
N ARG A 8 17.75 -1.13 9.70
CA ARG A 8 17.97 -1.31 11.14
C ARG A 8 18.64 -0.08 11.75
N GLU A 9 19.67 0.45 11.08
CA GLU A 9 20.44 1.63 11.49
C GLU A 9 19.62 2.94 11.52
N GLY A 10 18.78 3.17 10.50
CA GLY A 10 17.92 4.36 10.43
C GLY A 10 16.80 4.33 11.48
N LEU A 11 16.25 3.14 11.74
CA LEU A 11 15.24 2.93 12.76
C LEU A 11 15.81 2.97 14.18
N THR A 12 17.04 2.49 14.43
CA THR A 12 17.69 2.62 15.75
C THR A 12 17.92 4.07 16.16
N ALA A 13 18.12 4.98 15.20
CA ALA A 13 18.27 6.40 15.48
C ALA A 13 16.93 7.10 15.82
N ALA A 14 15.80 6.51 15.42
CA ALA A 14 14.48 7.11 15.51
C ALA A 14 13.56 6.45 16.55
N LEU A 15 13.80 5.20 16.91
CA LEU A 15 13.00 4.44 17.87
C LEU A 15 13.56 4.59 19.31
N PRO A 16 12.69 4.50 20.32
CA PRO A 16 13.15 4.33 21.70
C PRO A 16 13.96 3.04 21.86
N PRO A 17 14.91 3.00 22.82
CA PRO A 17 15.76 1.83 23.08
C PRO A 17 14.98 0.58 23.53
N ASN A 18 13.70 0.74 23.89
CA ASN A 18 12.83 -0.36 24.29
C ASN A 18 12.23 -1.15 23.10
N VAL A 19 12.40 -0.68 21.86
CA VAL A 19 11.83 -1.33 20.68
C VAL A 19 12.95 -1.86 19.79
N GLU A 20 12.90 -3.16 19.49
CA GLU A 20 13.84 -3.78 18.57
C GLU A 20 13.64 -3.25 17.14
N ALA A 21 14.53 -2.36 16.71
CA ALA A 21 14.53 -1.76 15.37
C ALA A 21 14.55 -2.80 14.23
N GLY A 22 15.16 -3.96 14.46
CA GLY A 22 15.17 -5.07 13.51
C GLY A 22 13.78 -5.67 13.27
N ARG A 23 13.02 -5.89 14.35
CA ARG A 23 11.64 -6.39 14.28
C ARG A 23 10.71 -5.37 13.62
N MET A 24 10.84 -4.09 13.98
CA MET A 24 10.06 -3.01 13.37
C MET A 24 10.35 -2.87 11.87
N ALA A 25 11.62 -2.93 11.45
CA ALA A 25 12.01 -2.89 10.05
C ALA A 25 11.43 -4.08 9.25
N GLY A 26 11.44 -5.27 9.85
CA GLY A 26 10.83 -6.47 9.28
C GLY A 26 9.33 -6.31 9.06
N ILE A 27 8.60 -5.77 10.05
CA ILE A 27 7.16 -5.51 9.94
C ILE A 27 6.87 -4.47 8.86
N ILE A 28 7.61 -3.36 8.81
CA ILE A 28 7.41 -2.31 7.80
C ILE A 28 7.66 -2.86 6.39
N ARG A 29 8.74 -3.62 6.19
CA ARG A 29 9.03 -4.23 4.88
C ARG A 29 8.01 -5.29 4.50
N GLY A 30 7.64 -6.15 5.45
CA GLY A 30 6.65 -7.21 5.24
C GLY A 30 5.28 -6.65 4.89
N THR A 31 4.85 -5.58 5.56
CA THR A 31 3.59 -4.89 5.23
C THR A 31 3.65 -4.16 3.90
N LEU A 32 4.75 -3.47 3.57
CA LEU A 32 4.90 -2.83 2.26
C LEU A 32 4.89 -3.85 1.12
N LEU A 33 5.63 -4.95 1.26
CA LEU A 33 5.62 -6.05 0.29
C LEU A 33 4.23 -6.69 0.20
N GLY A 34 3.62 -7.03 1.33
CA GLY A 34 2.27 -7.60 1.37
C GLY A 34 1.21 -6.70 0.75
N ALA A 35 1.32 -5.38 0.96
CA ALA A 35 0.41 -4.40 0.39
C ALA A 35 0.55 -4.30 -1.14
N VAL A 36 1.79 -4.22 -1.64
CA VAL A 36 2.06 -4.15 -3.09
C VAL A 36 1.68 -5.46 -3.80
N PHE A 37 2.13 -6.60 -3.28
CA PHE A 37 1.82 -7.91 -3.86
C PHE A 37 0.33 -8.25 -3.74
N GLY A 38 -0.27 -8.04 -2.57
CA GLY A 38 -1.69 -8.27 -2.34
C GLY A 38 -2.57 -7.38 -3.22
N GLY A 39 -2.25 -6.09 -3.30
CA GLY A 39 -2.95 -5.13 -4.17
C GLY A 39 -2.83 -5.51 -5.65
N GLY A 40 -1.64 -5.90 -6.09
CA GLY A 40 -1.39 -6.37 -7.45
C GLY A 40 -2.16 -7.66 -7.80
N ILE A 41 -2.21 -8.63 -6.89
CA ILE A 41 -2.96 -9.88 -7.07
C ILE A 41 -4.46 -9.59 -7.15
N LEU A 42 -5.00 -8.77 -6.24
CA LEU A 42 -6.41 -8.40 -6.27
C LEU A 42 -6.78 -7.72 -7.60
N PHE A 43 -5.94 -6.80 -8.06
CA PHE A 43 -6.11 -6.17 -9.37
C PHE A 43 -6.08 -7.22 -10.50
N ALA A 44 -5.10 -8.11 -10.51
CA ALA A 44 -4.97 -9.14 -11.56
C ALA A 44 -6.17 -10.09 -11.59
N CYS A 45 -6.67 -10.52 -10.42
CA CYS A 45 -7.85 -11.37 -10.34
C CYS A 45 -9.11 -10.65 -10.84
N ARG A 46 -9.33 -9.40 -10.43
CA ARG A 46 -10.49 -8.60 -10.87
C ARG A 46 -10.42 -8.23 -12.34
N TYR A 47 -9.23 -7.87 -12.82
CA TYR A 47 -8.99 -7.59 -14.23
C TYR A 47 -9.19 -8.86 -15.06
N GLY A 48 -8.63 -9.98 -14.64
CA GLY A 48 -8.76 -11.27 -15.32
C GLY A 48 -10.21 -11.74 -15.41
N SER A 49 -10.98 -11.62 -14.32
CA SER A 49 -12.41 -11.98 -14.34
C SER A 49 -13.23 -11.06 -15.22
N ALA A 50 -12.98 -9.75 -15.18
CA ALA A 50 -13.62 -8.78 -16.06
C ALA A 50 -13.21 -8.95 -17.53
N TYR A 51 -12.00 -9.44 -17.81
CA TYR A 51 -11.54 -9.72 -19.17
C TYR A 51 -12.16 -11.01 -19.71
N GLN A 52 -12.26 -12.06 -18.88
CA GLN A 52 -12.91 -13.31 -19.26
C GLN A 52 -14.40 -13.13 -19.58
N SER A 53 -15.10 -12.23 -18.86
CA SER A 53 -16.51 -11.94 -19.16
C SER A 53 -16.73 -11.22 -20.49
N LEU A 54 -15.69 -10.63 -21.09
CA LEU A 54 -15.74 -10.04 -22.42
C LEU A 54 -15.56 -11.07 -23.54
N MET A 55 -14.99 -12.23 -23.22
CA MET A 55 -14.68 -13.27 -24.20
C MET A 55 -15.90 -14.18 -24.38
N GLU A 56 -16.52 -14.10 -25.55
CA GLU A 56 -17.53 -15.05 -25.98
C GLU A 56 -16.88 -16.11 -26.86
N TRP A 57 -17.21 -17.38 -26.59
CA TRP A 57 -16.69 -18.48 -27.38
C TRP A 57 -17.49 -18.61 -28.67
N ASP A 58 -16.84 -18.38 -29.82
CA ASP A 58 -17.48 -18.58 -31.13
C ASP A 58 -17.21 -20.02 -31.61
N PRO A 59 -18.23 -20.91 -31.60
CA PRO A 59 -18.06 -22.30 -31.99
C PRO A 59 -17.74 -22.47 -33.47
N VAL A 60 -18.03 -21.48 -34.32
CA VAL A 60 -17.80 -21.56 -35.77
C VAL A 60 -16.34 -21.28 -36.13
N ARG A 61 -15.69 -20.37 -35.41
CA ARG A 61 -14.29 -19.98 -35.64
C ARG A 61 -13.28 -20.65 -34.70
N ASN A 62 -13.77 -21.42 -33.72
CA ASN A 62 -12.97 -22.09 -32.68
C ASN A 62 -11.97 -21.15 -31.99
N ARG A 63 -12.39 -19.91 -31.75
CA ARG A 63 -11.58 -18.83 -31.13
C ARG A 63 -12.46 -18.02 -30.19
N SER A 64 -11.87 -17.56 -29.08
CA SER A 64 -12.53 -16.57 -28.22
C SER A 64 -12.52 -15.22 -28.91
N VAL A 65 -13.71 -14.69 -29.20
CA VAL A 65 -13.90 -13.36 -29.76
C VAL A 65 -14.46 -12.44 -28.69
N VAL A 66 -14.09 -11.17 -28.77
CA VAL A 66 -14.67 -10.15 -27.89
C VAL A 66 -16.15 -10.02 -28.26
N ARG A 67 -17.03 -10.17 -27.26
CA ARG A 67 -18.47 -10.03 -27.43
C ARG A 67 -18.83 -8.68 -28.03
N ALA A 68 -19.64 -8.67 -29.09
CA ALA A 68 -20.04 -7.44 -29.77
C ALA A 68 -20.79 -6.51 -28.80
N GLY A 69 -20.28 -5.28 -28.64
CA GLY A 69 -20.86 -4.27 -27.72
C GLY A 69 -20.46 -4.40 -26.25
N ALA A 70 -19.61 -5.37 -25.89
CA ALA A 70 -19.14 -5.52 -24.52
C ALA A 70 -18.12 -4.42 -24.15
N ARG A 71 -18.35 -3.76 -23.01
CA ARG A 71 -17.49 -2.68 -22.50
C ARG A 71 -16.61 -3.20 -21.37
N MET A 72 -15.33 -2.84 -21.41
CA MET A 72 -14.40 -3.11 -20.31
C MET A 72 -14.86 -2.36 -19.05
N LEU A 73 -14.73 -2.99 -17.89
CA LEU A 73 -14.97 -2.33 -16.60
C LEU A 73 -14.06 -1.09 -16.48
N PRO A 74 -14.57 0.07 -16.06
CA PRO A 74 -13.75 1.26 -15.88
C PRO A 74 -12.62 1.00 -14.86
N PHE A 75 -11.45 1.59 -15.12
CA PHE A 75 -10.24 1.39 -14.32
C PHE A 75 -10.44 1.59 -12.81
N TRP A 76 -11.27 2.58 -12.43
CA TRP A 76 -11.53 2.86 -11.02
C TRP A 76 -12.22 1.68 -10.30
N GLN A 77 -13.14 1.00 -10.98
CA GLN A 77 -13.86 -0.15 -10.41
C GLN A 77 -12.99 -1.40 -10.32
N THR A 78 -12.01 -1.56 -11.22
CA THR A 78 -11.01 -2.64 -11.12
C THR A 78 -9.99 -2.39 -10.01
N MET A 79 -9.73 -1.12 -9.68
CA MET A 79 -8.77 -0.70 -8.65
C MET A 79 -9.32 -0.64 -7.24
N GLU A 80 -10.64 -0.50 -7.07
CA GLU A 80 -11.30 -0.37 -5.77
C GLU A 80 -10.78 -1.35 -4.70
N PRO A 81 -10.75 -2.69 -4.90
CA PRO A 81 -10.31 -3.61 -3.85
C PRO A 81 -8.81 -3.46 -3.50
N ALA A 82 -7.97 -3.12 -4.48
CA ALA A 82 -6.55 -2.87 -4.25
C ALA A 82 -6.36 -1.58 -3.45
N LEU A 83 -7.11 -0.52 -3.76
CA LEU A 83 -7.07 0.76 -3.02
C LEU A 83 -7.59 0.60 -1.59
N VAL A 84 -8.67 -0.16 -1.38
CA VAL A 84 -9.18 -0.48 -0.04
C VAL A 84 -8.13 -1.20 0.78
N LEU A 85 -7.46 -2.21 0.21
CA LEU A 85 -6.37 -2.92 0.90
C LEU A 85 -5.22 -1.98 1.27
N MET A 86 -4.78 -1.13 0.34
CA MET A 86 -3.72 -0.14 0.60
C MET A 86 -4.12 0.87 1.70
N ALA A 87 -5.38 1.30 1.72
CA ALA A 87 -5.92 2.18 2.75
C ALA A 87 -5.92 1.50 4.13
N LEU A 88 -6.29 0.21 4.21
CA LEU A 88 -6.21 -0.57 5.44
C LEU A 88 -4.77 -0.67 5.96
N PHE A 89 -3.78 -0.89 5.08
CA PHE A 89 -2.37 -0.89 5.47
C PHE A 89 -1.89 0.49 5.94
N ALA A 90 -2.33 1.58 5.32
CA ALA A 90 -2.02 2.94 5.76
C ALA A 90 -2.63 3.25 7.15
N LEU A 91 -3.87 2.82 7.40
CA LEU A 91 -4.51 2.92 8.71
C LEU A 91 -3.79 2.05 9.75
N GLY A 92 -3.37 0.84 9.38
CA GLY A 92 -2.55 -0.03 10.23
C GLY A 92 -1.21 0.61 10.62
N ALA A 93 -0.56 1.32 9.70
CA ALA A 93 0.64 2.10 9.99
C ALA A 93 0.35 3.21 11.01
N LEU A 94 -0.80 3.88 10.93
CA LEU A 94 -1.20 4.92 11.89
C LEU A 94 -1.55 4.32 13.27
N LEU A 95 -2.20 3.16 13.30
CA LEU A 95 -2.44 2.39 14.53
C LEU A 95 -1.13 1.91 15.17
N SER A 96 -0.07 1.68 14.40
CA SER A 96 1.23 1.35 15.00
C SER A 96 1.78 2.48 15.90
N ALA A 97 1.35 3.74 15.69
CA ALA A 97 1.68 4.86 16.57
C ALA A 97 1.10 4.66 17.98
N THR A 98 -0.11 4.11 18.10
CA THR A 98 -0.75 3.86 19.40
C THR A 98 -0.06 2.71 20.13
N VAL A 99 0.38 1.69 19.40
CA VAL A 99 1.18 0.57 19.94
C VAL A 99 2.55 1.07 20.42
N LEU A 100 3.23 1.91 19.63
CA LEU A 100 4.47 2.57 20.05
C LEU A 100 4.24 3.39 21.32
N TYR A 101 3.17 4.17 21.36
CA TYR A 101 2.80 4.96 22.53
C TYR A 101 2.53 4.10 23.77
N ALA A 102 1.79 2.99 23.62
CA ALA A 102 1.53 2.04 24.71
C ALA A 102 2.81 1.34 25.20
N SER A 103 3.76 1.05 24.32
CA SER A 103 5.06 0.46 24.71
C SER A 103 5.88 1.37 25.63
N TYR A 104 5.70 2.69 25.55
CA TYR A 104 6.30 3.62 26.51
C TYR A 104 5.67 3.52 27.91
N TYR A 105 4.38 3.16 28.02
CA TYR A 105 3.72 2.95 29.32
C TYR A 105 4.13 1.63 29.97
N GLN A 106 4.34 0.58 29.19
CA GLN A 106 4.74 -0.73 29.70
C GLN A 106 6.21 -0.77 30.18
N GLY A 107 7.06 0.12 29.66
CA GLY A 107 8.50 0.14 29.97
C GLY A 107 8.90 0.72 31.33
N GLY A 108 7.98 1.26 32.14
CA GLY A 108 8.14 1.66 33.56
C GLY A 108 9.15 2.78 33.90
N ARG A 109 10.26 2.93 33.16
CA ARG A 109 11.39 3.82 33.43
C ARG A 109 11.60 4.92 32.39
N SER A 110 10.96 4.87 31.22
CA SER A 110 11.27 5.77 30.09
C SER A 110 10.50 7.09 30.10
N ILE A 111 9.22 7.10 30.48
CA ILE A 111 8.41 8.34 30.55
C ILE A 111 8.90 9.25 31.68
N TYR A 112 9.15 8.70 32.87
CA TYR A 112 9.66 9.48 34.00
C TYR A 112 11.05 10.08 33.72
N LEU A 113 11.91 9.37 32.97
CA LEU A 113 13.23 9.86 32.58
C LEU A 113 13.14 10.92 31.48
N MET A 114 12.27 10.72 30.47
CA MET A 114 12.02 11.70 29.41
C MET A 114 11.39 12.98 29.96
N ARG A 115 10.52 12.91 30.98
CA ARG A 115 9.88 14.10 31.57
C ARG A 115 10.86 15.02 32.31
N ARG A 116 12.03 14.50 32.71
CA ARG A 116 13.11 15.28 33.35
C ARG A 116 14.06 15.90 32.35
N LEU A 117 14.11 15.41 31.11
CA LEU A 117 14.89 16.07 30.07
C LEU A 117 14.19 17.38 29.68
N PRO A 118 14.92 18.51 29.59
CA PRO A 118 14.35 19.80 29.21
C PRO A 118 13.60 19.77 27.87
N ASP A 119 13.95 18.82 26.98
CA ASP A 119 13.32 18.60 25.67
C ASP A 119 12.61 17.25 25.49
N GLY A 120 12.48 16.44 26.54
CA GLY A 120 12.08 15.03 26.40
C GLY A 120 10.66 14.80 25.89
N GLY A 121 9.73 15.73 26.16
CA GLY A 121 8.38 15.67 25.57
C GLY A 121 8.36 15.89 24.05
N ARG A 122 9.26 16.74 23.55
CA ARG A 122 9.35 17.11 22.13
C ARG A 122 10.03 16.00 21.33
N THR A 123 11.06 15.36 21.89
CA THR A 123 11.71 14.20 21.29
C THR A 123 10.78 12.98 21.28
N LEU A 124 10.02 12.75 22.35
CA LEU A 124 9.02 11.67 22.43
C LEU A 124 7.97 11.80 21.32
N ARG A 125 7.39 12.99 21.16
CA ARG A 125 6.41 13.25 20.08
C ARG A 125 7.03 13.05 18.70
N ARG A 126 8.30 13.44 18.52
CA ARG A 126 9.02 13.20 17.26
C ARG A 126 9.20 11.70 17.01
N GLN A 127 9.64 10.91 17.98
CA GLN A 127 9.87 9.47 17.81
C GLN A 127 8.57 8.68 17.58
N VAL A 128 7.52 9.00 18.33
CA VAL A 128 6.20 8.36 18.20
C VAL A 128 5.53 8.63 16.86
N TRP A 129 5.68 9.85 16.31
CA TRP A 129 4.99 10.22 15.07
C TRP A 129 5.84 10.09 13.80
N THR A 130 7.16 10.27 13.86
CA THR A 130 8.00 10.26 12.64
C THR A 130 8.04 8.90 11.96
N VAL A 131 8.11 7.81 12.72
CA VAL A 131 8.16 6.45 12.15
C VAL A 131 6.81 6.08 11.51
N PRO A 132 5.65 6.21 12.20
CA PRO A 132 4.34 5.94 11.60
C PRO A 132 4.00 6.84 10.42
N LEU A 133 4.30 8.15 10.50
CA LEU A 133 4.02 9.07 9.39
C LEU A 133 4.84 8.75 8.15
N ARG A 134 6.11 8.37 8.32
CA ARG A 134 6.95 7.95 7.19
C ARG A 134 6.52 6.62 6.62
N TRP A 135 6.10 5.68 7.47
CA TRP A 135 5.53 4.41 7.02
C TRP A 135 4.22 4.64 6.25
N MET A 136 3.32 5.48 6.75
CA MET A 136 2.11 5.88 6.04
C MET A 136 2.43 6.53 4.69
N ALA A 137 3.38 7.47 4.66
CA ALA A 137 3.82 8.11 3.42
C ALA A 137 4.40 7.09 2.42
N ALA A 138 5.15 6.09 2.91
CA ALA A 138 5.65 4.99 2.08
C ALA A 138 4.53 4.11 1.53
N CYS A 139 3.50 3.81 2.33
CA CYS A 139 2.31 3.10 1.85
C CYS A 139 1.57 3.88 0.77
N ILE A 140 1.41 5.20 0.94
CA ILE A 140 0.77 6.08 -0.06
C ILE A 140 1.60 6.13 -1.35
N ALA A 141 2.91 6.29 -1.24
CA ALA A 141 3.80 6.30 -2.40
C ALA A 141 3.78 4.96 -3.16
N ALA A 142 3.77 3.85 -2.42
CA ALA A 142 3.63 2.51 -3.01
C ALA A 142 2.28 2.32 -3.69
N ALA A 143 1.18 2.84 -3.10
CA ALA A 143 -0.14 2.80 -3.70
C ALA A 143 -0.18 3.58 -5.01
N ALA A 144 0.36 4.80 -5.01
CA ALA A 144 0.44 5.63 -6.22
C ALA A 144 1.26 4.93 -7.32
N ALA A 145 2.42 4.36 -6.98
CA ALA A 145 3.24 3.62 -7.94
C ALA A 145 2.50 2.40 -8.51
N LEU A 146 1.81 1.63 -7.65
CA LEU A 146 1.00 0.48 -8.09
C LEU A 146 -0.14 0.93 -9.01
N SER A 147 -0.86 2.00 -8.66
CA SER A 147 -1.93 2.55 -9.50
C SER A 147 -1.42 2.96 -10.88
N VAL A 148 -0.26 3.61 -10.97
CA VAL A 148 0.35 3.99 -12.26
C VAL A 148 0.74 2.76 -13.08
N LEU A 149 1.37 1.76 -12.46
CA LEU A 149 1.77 0.53 -13.15
C LEU A 149 0.56 -0.25 -13.67
N CYS A 150 -0.47 -0.41 -12.84
CA CYS A 150 -1.69 -1.09 -13.24
C CYS A 150 -2.51 -0.30 -14.27
N TRP A 151 -2.48 1.04 -14.23
CA TRP A 151 -3.07 1.88 -15.27
C TRP A 151 -2.36 1.65 -16.61
N ALA A 152 -1.03 1.64 -16.61
CA ALA A 152 -0.24 1.35 -17.81
C ALA A 152 -0.53 -0.06 -18.34
N ALA A 153 -0.58 -1.07 -17.47
CA ALA A 153 -0.93 -2.43 -17.85
C ALA A 153 -2.35 -2.53 -18.44
N TRP A 154 -3.33 -1.89 -17.80
CA TRP A 154 -4.70 -1.83 -18.31
C TRP A 154 -4.76 -1.18 -19.69
N ARG A 155 -4.04 -0.06 -19.89
CA ARG A 155 -3.99 0.68 -21.16
C ARG A 155 -3.32 -0.12 -22.29
N LEU A 156 -2.27 -0.89 -21.98
CA LEU A 156 -1.51 -1.66 -22.96
C LEU A 156 -2.22 -2.96 -23.37
N ILE A 157 -2.97 -3.59 -22.46
CA ILE A 157 -3.61 -4.89 -22.69
C ILE A 157 -5.04 -4.71 -23.24
N THR A 158 -5.76 -3.66 -22.84
CA THR A 158 -7.16 -3.47 -23.26
C THR A 158 -7.23 -3.02 -24.73
N PRO A 159 -7.86 -3.79 -25.64
CA PRO A 159 -7.98 -3.41 -27.04
C PRO A 159 -8.85 -2.15 -27.18
N ALA A 160 -8.46 -1.21 -28.06
CA ALA A 160 -9.13 0.08 -28.23
C ALA A 160 -10.63 -0.02 -28.61
N GLN A 161 -11.07 -1.17 -29.10
CA GLN A 161 -12.44 -1.46 -29.53
C GLN A 161 -13.43 -1.62 -28.35
N THR A 162 -12.95 -1.95 -27.14
CA THR A 162 -13.78 -2.11 -25.92
C THR A 162 -13.78 -0.88 -25.03
N LEU A 163 -12.98 0.13 -25.36
CA LEU A 163 -12.95 1.43 -24.71
C LEU A 163 -14.04 2.28 -25.35
N GLY A 164 -15.10 2.59 -24.60
CA GLY A 164 -16.06 3.63 -25.01
C GLY A 164 -15.32 4.94 -25.32
N HIS A 165 -15.90 5.81 -26.16
CA HIS A 165 -15.29 7.06 -26.61
C HIS A 165 -15.01 8.05 -25.45
N GLY A 166 -13.97 7.80 -24.68
CA GLY A 166 -13.55 8.58 -23.53
C GLY A 166 -12.29 7.97 -22.91
N LEU A 167 -11.31 8.79 -22.54
CA LEU A 167 -10.04 8.38 -21.91
C LEU A 167 -10.21 7.52 -20.64
N PHE A 168 -11.42 7.52 -20.07
CA PHE A 168 -11.83 6.81 -18.85
C PHE A 168 -13.09 5.94 -19.00
N GLY A 169 -13.63 5.74 -20.21
CA GLY A 169 -14.87 4.99 -20.39
C GLY A 169 -16.11 5.65 -19.75
N ILE A 170 -16.17 6.98 -19.84
CA ILE A 170 -17.40 7.78 -19.72
C ILE A 170 -17.91 8.11 -21.12
#